data_AF-A0A3P7DUS5-F1
#
_entry.id   AF-A0A3P7DUS5-F1
#
_cell.length_a   1.000
_cell.length_b   1.000
_cell.length_c   1.000
_cell.angle_alpha   90.00
_cell.angle_beta   90.00
_cell.angle_gamma   90.00
#
_symmetry.space_group_name_H-M   'P 1'
#
loop_
_entity.id
_entity.type
_entity.pdbx_description
1 polymer ?
#
loop_
_entity_poly.entity_id
_entity_poly.type
_entity_poly.pdbx_seq_one_letter_code
_entity_poly.pdbx_strand_id
1 'polypeptide(L)'
;MDVGLINGKVKLWFEFQKVHYTFVLERKTFLVLELDTNQPMSYFHESRGLETDEAILERKQDLGDNRMEMVIPQFMELFKERATAPFFVFQVFCVGLWCLEDMWYYSLFTFVMLVTFEATLVKQQLKNMSEIRNMGNKPYLINVYRNKRWNRIKSDELLPGDVVSISRSPDEKAVPCDLLLLRGPCIVDESMLTGESVPQMKEPIEDVEKSRYFDIETDSRLHVIFGGTKVVQHTSPAKNEAGMKAPDGGCICYVLRTGFNTSQGKLLRTIMFGVKRVTANNIETFAFILFLLIFAIAAASYLWIKGSEDESRSKYKLFLECSLILTSVIPPELPIELSLAVNNSLMALQELGVFCTEPFRIPFAGKIDICCFDKTGTLTTDNLVVEGVVSANCVFSGDECRIHRLPIEAPPESVQVLVTCHSLIRFDEDLVGDPLEKACLNWAEWNLTKNDTVIPKKSKMQPLKIFHRYHFSSFFKRMTVIAGYVAAGTNETKHIVTVKGAPETLESM
;
A
#
# COMPACT_ATOMS: atom_id res chain seq x y z
N MET A 1 5.69 -7.30 -28.35
CA MET A 1 6.74 -8.33 -28.14
C MET A 1 7.99 -7.74 -28.72
N ASP A 2 8.94 -7.46 -27.85
CA ASP A 2 10.18 -6.81 -28.23
C ASP A 2 11.31 -7.85 -28.19
N VAL A 3 12.29 -7.66 -29.07
CA VAL A 3 13.38 -8.61 -29.30
C VAL A 3 14.69 -7.95 -28.86
N GLY A 4 15.31 -8.50 -27.81
CA GLY A 4 16.64 -8.12 -27.37
C GLY A 4 17.70 -9.08 -27.91
N LEU A 5 18.84 -8.54 -28.34
CA LEU A 5 20.04 -9.30 -28.69
C LEU A 5 21.14 -9.03 -27.66
N ILE A 6 21.54 -10.03 -26.89
CA ILE A 6 22.75 -9.99 -26.04
C ILE A 6 23.50 -11.31 -26.21
N ASN A 7 24.82 -11.23 -26.44
CA ASN A 7 25.73 -12.38 -26.60
C ASN A 7 25.22 -13.45 -27.61
N GLY A 8 24.55 -13.01 -28.68
CA GLY A 8 24.01 -13.88 -29.72
C GLY A 8 22.74 -14.66 -29.33
N LYS A 9 22.23 -14.52 -28.10
CA LYS A 9 20.96 -15.10 -27.67
C LYS A 9 19.83 -14.09 -27.88
N VAL A 10 18.80 -14.51 -28.61
CA VAL A 10 17.56 -13.75 -28.79
C VAL A 10 16.75 -13.91 -27.51
N LYS A 11 16.59 -12.82 -26.74
CA LYS A 11 15.66 -12.77 -25.60
C LYS A 11 14.35 -12.10 -26.03
N LEU A 12 13.25 -12.78 -25.78
CA LEU A 12 11.90 -12.30 -26.06
C LEU A 12 11.25 -11.86 -24.76
N TRP A 13 10.68 -10.67 -24.74
CA TRP A 13 9.89 -10.19 -23.62
C TRP A 13 8.64 -9.44 -24.10
N PHE A 14 7.64 -9.35 -23.23
CA PHE A 14 6.48 -8.51 -23.44
C PHE A 14 6.01 -7.90 -22.12
N GLU A 15 5.41 -6.73 -22.20
CA GLU A 15 4.70 -6.13 -21.06
C GLU A 15 3.21 -6.44 -21.15
N PHE A 16 2.64 -6.96 -20.07
CA PHE A 16 1.18 -7.12 -19.92
C PHE A 16 0.74 -6.58 -18.58
N GLN A 17 -0.28 -5.72 -18.60
CA GLN A 17 -0.76 -4.99 -17.41
C GLN A 17 0.38 -4.34 -16.60
N LYS A 18 1.38 -3.78 -17.33
CA LYS A 18 2.58 -3.14 -16.78
C LYS A 18 3.58 -4.07 -16.06
N VAL A 19 3.42 -5.38 -16.20
CA VAL A 19 4.39 -6.38 -15.70
C VAL A 19 5.27 -6.86 -16.84
N HIS A 20 6.57 -6.91 -16.58
CA HIS A 20 7.56 -7.41 -17.53
C HIS A 20 7.60 -8.94 -17.50
N TYR A 21 7.29 -9.57 -18.63
CA TYR A 21 7.35 -11.01 -18.82
C TYR A 21 8.49 -11.38 -19.75
N THR A 22 9.40 -12.19 -19.25
CA THR A 22 10.55 -12.66 -20.01
C THR A 22 10.36 -14.12 -20.40
N PHE A 23 10.69 -14.45 -21.64
CA PHE A 23 10.58 -15.81 -22.16
C PHE A 23 11.74 -16.66 -21.63
N VAL A 24 11.42 -17.69 -20.84
CA VAL A 24 12.41 -18.65 -20.36
C VAL A 24 12.48 -19.82 -21.34
N LEU A 25 13.60 -19.92 -22.06
CA LEU A 25 13.81 -20.93 -23.10
C LEU A 25 13.67 -22.37 -22.57
N GLU A 26 14.10 -22.62 -21.33
CA GLU A 26 14.08 -23.94 -20.68
C GLU A 26 12.67 -24.46 -20.43
N ARG A 27 11.76 -23.58 -20.00
CA ARG A 27 10.35 -23.94 -19.71
C ARG A 27 9.41 -23.69 -20.87
N LYS A 28 9.86 -23.00 -21.93
CA LYS A 28 9.03 -22.48 -23.04
C LYS A 28 7.81 -21.69 -22.54
N THR A 29 7.94 -21.02 -21.41
CA THR A 29 6.89 -20.19 -20.81
C THR A 29 7.40 -18.79 -20.55
N PHE A 30 6.47 -17.83 -20.57
CA PHE A 30 6.73 -16.48 -20.12
C PHE A 30 6.52 -16.41 -18.62
N LEU A 31 7.55 -15.96 -17.89
CA LEU A 31 7.50 -15.82 -16.44
C LEU A 31 7.86 -14.39 -16.07
N VAL A 32 7.28 -13.93 -14.96
CA VAL A 32 7.80 -12.75 -14.28
C VAL A 32 9.08 -13.20 -13.60
N LEU A 33 10.21 -12.71 -14.08
CA LEU A 33 11.47 -12.96 -13.40
C LEU A 33 11.47 -12.12 -12.12
N GLU A 34 11.62 -12.77 -10.97
CA GLU A 34 11.96 -12.11 -9.72
C GLU A 34 13.43 -12.43 -9.41
N LEU A 35 14.12 -11.52 -8.74
CA LEU A 35 15.46 -11.83 -8.22
C LEU A 35 15.32 -13.01 -7.24
N ASP A 36 16.24 -13.98 -7.29
CA ASP A 36 16.27 -15.04 -6.28
C ASP A 36 16.63 -14.43 -4.92
N THR A 37 15.62 -14.30 -4.07
CA THR A 37 15.77 -13.74 -2.73
C THR A 37 16.23 -14.79 -1.72
N ASN A 38 16.14 -16.09 -2.03
CA ASN A 38 16.45 -17.16 -1.08
C ASN A 38 17.96 -17.43 -1.01
N GLN A 39 18.72 -16.39 -0.69
CA GLN A 39 20.16 -16.39 -0.57
C GLN A 39 20.56 -16.18 0.89
N PRO A 40 21.72 -16.68 1.33
CA PRO A 40 22.20 -16.42 2.69
C PRO A 40 22.48 -14.93 2.89
N MET A 41 22.31 -14.42 4.12
CA MET A 41 22.59 -13.01 4.44
C MET A 41 24.01 -12.57 4.05
N SER A 42 24.99 -13.49 4.08
CA SER A 42 26.35 -13.27 3.58
C SER A 42 26.41 -12.82 2.11
N TYR A 43 25.56 -13.37 1.23
CA TYR A 43 25.50 -12.98 -0.18
C TYR A 43 25.13 -11.50 -0.34
N PHE A 44 24.15 -11.02 0.43
CA PHE A 44 23.73 -9.61 0.41
C PHE A 44 24.80 -8.69 0.99
N HIS A 45 25.51 -9.13 2.04
CA HIS A 45 26.65 -8.39 2.62
C HIS A 45 27.85 -8.26 1.66
N GLU A 46 28.12 -9.30 0.89
CA GLU A 46 29.23 -9.31 -0.08
C GLU A 46 28.84 -8.63 -1.39
N SER A 47 27.54 -8.45 -1.66
CA SER A 47 27.04 -7.85 -2.88
C SER A 47 27.55 -6.41 -3.06
N ARG A 48 28.26 -6.16 -4.16
CA ARG A 48 28.88 -4.87 -4.50
C ARG A 48 28.16 -4.15 -5.64
N GLY A 49 26.86 -4.37 -5.74
CA GLY A 49 26.05 -3.90 -6.86
C GLY A 49 26.42 -4.59 -8.18
N LEU A 50 25.95 -4.02 -9.29
CA LEU A 50 26.29 -4.50 -10.63
C LEU A 50 27.70 -4.00 -11.02
N GLU A 51 28.63 -4.93 -11.25
CA GLU A 51 30.04 -4.62 -11.53
C GLU A 51 30.37 -4.42 -13.02
N THR A 52 29.52 -4.93 -13.92
CA THR A 52 29.74 -4.86 -15.38
C THR A 52 28.56 -4.24 -16.10
N ASP A 53 28.85 -3.43 -17.13
CA ASP A 53 27.82 -2.81 -17.98
C ASP A 53 26.99 -3.86 -18.74
N GLU A 54 27.59 -5.03 -19.03
CA GLU A 54 26.90 -6.18 -19.62
C GLU A 54 25.84 -6.77 -18.68
N ALA A 55 26.17 -6.92 -17.38
CA ALA A 55 25.21 -7.39 -16.38
C ALA A 55 24.07 -6.39 -16.18
N ILE A 56 24.34 -5.09 -16.30
CA ILE A 56 23.32 -4.03 -16.28
C ILE A 56 22.36 -4.20 -17.46
N LEU A 57 22.88 -4.37 -18.68
CA LEU A 57 22.03 -4.53 -19.87
C LEU A 57 21.22 -5.83 -19.82
N GLU A 58 21.82 -6.92 -19.35
CA GLU A 58 21.12 -8.19 -19.17
C GLU A 58 19.98 -8.08 -18.14
N ARG A 59 20.27 -7.52 -16.95
CA ARG A 59 19.27 -7.30 -15.90
C ARG A 59 18.14 -6.38 -16.38
N LYS A 60 18.48 -5.35 -17.15
CA LYS A 60 17.50 -4.44 -17.74
C LYS A 60 16.55 -5.14 -18.70
N GLN A 61 17.03 -6.09 -19.50
CA GLN A 61 16.16 -6.88 -20.39
C GLN A 61 15.35 -7.95 -19.67
N ASP A 62 15.89 -8.51 -18.59
CA ASP A 62 15.23 -9.61 -17.87
C ASP A 62 14.15 -9.14 -16.89
N LEU A 63 14.39 -8.01 -16.20
CA LEU A 63 13.56 -7.52 -15.10
C LEU A 63 12.83 -6.20 -15.42
N GLY A 64 13.29 -5.49 -16.45
CA GLY A 64 12.77 -4.16 -16.80
C GLY A 64 13.32 -3.03 -15.92
N ASP A 65 13.06 -1.80 -16.36
CA ASP A 65 13.42 -0.57 -15.63
C ASP A 65 12.45 -0.31 -14.45
N ASN A 66 12.86 0.51 -13.47
CA ASN A 66 12.02 0.96 -12.36
C ASN A 66 11.04 2.09 -12.77
N ARG A 67 10.31 1.92 -13.87
CA ARG A 67 9.34 2.92 -14.35
C ARG A 67 7.94 2.63 -13.78
N MET A 68 7.48 3.50 -12.88
CA MET A 68 6.09 3.51 -12.40
C MET A 68 5.29 4.62 -13.08
N GLU A 69 5.37 4.72 -14.42
CA GLU A 69 4.62 5.74 -15.14
C GLU A 69 3.18 5.29 -15.42
N MET A 70 2.24 5.95 -14.75
CA MET A 70 0.81 5.84 -15.03
C MET A 70 0.45 6.80 -16.16
N VAL A 71 0.30 6.24 -17.37
CA VAL A 71 -0.26 6.97 -18.51
C VAL A 71 -1.75 7.13 -18.27
N ILE A 72 -2.18 8.34 -17.91
CA ILE A 72 -3.61 8.65 -17.82
C ILE A 72 -4.17 8.69 -19.24
N PRO A 73 -5.23 7.94 -19.55
CA PRO A 73 -5.87 8.01 -20.87
C PRO A 73 -6.40 9.43 -21.12
N GLN A 74 -6.42 9.84 -22.39
CA GLN A 74 -6.95 11.15 -22.73
C GLN A 74 -8.47 11.19 -22.49
N PHE A 75 -9.01 12.39 -22.23
CA PHE A 75 -10.46 12.58 -22.08
C PHE A 75 -11.24 11.95 -23.25
N MET A 76 -10.75 12.13 -24.48
CA MET A 76 -11.39 11.58 -25.68
C MET A 76 -11.35 10.05 -25.75
N GLU A 77 -10.32 9.40 -25.21
CA GLU A 77 -10.22 7.94 -25.20
C GLU A 77 -11.23 7.33 -24.23
N LEU A 78 -11.29 7.88 -23.00
CA LEU A 78 -12.28 7.47 -22.01
C LEU A 78 -13.70 7.78 -22.46
N PHE A 79 -13.92 8.97 -23.04
CA PHE A 79 -15.22 9.35 -23.58
C PHE A 79 -15.63 8.46 -24.73
N LYS A 80 -14.70 8.05 -25.61
CA LYS A 80 -15.00 7.09 -26.68
C LYS A 80 -15.35 5.71 -26.10
N GLU A 81 -14.60 5.20 -25.13
CA GLU A 81 -14.91 3.93 -24.48
C GLU A 81 -16.32 3.93 -23.87
N ARG A 82 -16.69 5.03 -23.19
CA ARG A 82 -18.03 5.25 -22.65
C ARG A 82 -19.09 5.41 -23.73
N ALA A 83 -18.81 6.19 -24.77
CA ALA A 83 -19.72 6.39 -25.90
C ALA A 83 -19.95 5.11 -26.71
N THR A 84 -19.00 4.17 -26.71
CA THR A 84 -19.19 2.83 -27.30
C THR A 84 -19.92 1.86 -26.37
N ALA A 85 -20.24 2.24 -25.13
CA ALA A 85 -21.01 1.39 -24.24
C ALA A 85 -22.37 1.08 -24.89
N PRO A 86 -22.82 -0.19 -24.87
CA PRO A 86 -24.06 -0.59 -25.55
C PRO A 86 -25.28 0.26 -25.15
N PHE A 87 -25.34 0.68 -23.88
CA PHE A 87 -26.41 1.51 -23.36
C PHE A 87 -26.43 2.92 -23.98
N PHE A 88 -25.28 3.59 -24.06
CA PHE A 88 -25.18 4.92 -24.66
C PHE A 88 -25.52 4.90 -26.15
N VAL A 89 -24.98 3.92 -26.89
CA VAL A 89 -25.29 3.74 -28.32
C VAL A 89 -26.79 3.53 -28.52
N PHE A 90 -27.42 2.73 -27.66
CA PHE A 90 -28.85 2.51 -27.68
C PHE A 90 -29.64 3.80 -27.40
N GLN A 91 -29.27 4.58 -26.38
CA GLN A 91 -29.95 5.84 -26.07
C GLN A 91 -29.82 6.87 -27.21
N VAL A 92 -28.63 7.00 -27.82
CA VAL A 92 -28.43 7.87 -28.97
C VAL A 92 -29.30 7.42 -30.14
N PHE A 93 -29.47 6.10 -30.33
CA PHE A 93 -30.41 5.56 -31.30
C PHE A 93 -31.87 5.95 -30.97
N CYS A 94 -32.31 5.86 -29.72
CA CYS A 94 -33.65 6.30 -29.30
C CYS A 94 -33.90 7.79 -29.58
N VAL A 95 -32.91 8.64 -29.29
CA VAL A 95 -32.96 10.06 -29.59
C VAL A 95 -33.07 10.30 -31.11
N GLY A 96 -32.39 9.49 -31.91
CA GLY A 96 -32.53 9.50 -33.37
C GLY A 96 -33.96 9.17 -33.83
N LEU A 97 -34.62 8.19 -33.20
CA LEU A 97 -36.01 7.85 -33.49
C LEU A 97 -36.99 8.99 -33.15
N TRP A 98 -36.80 9.69 -32.02
CA TRP A 98 -37.61 10.86 -31.66
C TRP A 98 -37.45 12.02 -32.64
N CYS A 99 -36.25 12.16 -33.24
CA CYS A 99 -36.02 13.18 -34.26
C CYS A 99 -36.82 12.92 -35.55
N LEU A 100 -37.17 11.66 -35.84
CA LEU A 100 -37.96 11.27 -37.00
C LEU A 100 -39.47 11.48 -36.82
N GLU A 101 -39.93 11.73 -35.58
CA GLU A 101 -41.35 11.96 -35.24
C GLU A 101 -41.72 13.45 -35.18
N ASP A 102 -40.98 14.33 -35.85
CA ASP A 102 -41.15 15.79 -35.87
C ASP A 102 -40.96 16.52 -34.51
N MET A 103 -40.59 15.81 -33.44
CA MET A 103 -40.32 16.37 -32.10
C MET A 103 -38.83 16.70 -31.88
N TRP A 104 -38.26 17.53 -32.76
CA TRP A 104 -36.82 17.83 -32.78
C TRP A 104 -36.30 18.53 -31.50
N TYR A 105 -37.10 19.39 -30.88
CA TYR A 105 -36.72 20.10 -29.65
C TYR A 105 -36.44 19.15 -28.47
N TYR A 106 -37.31 18.16 -28.26
CA TYR A 106 -37.14 17.16 -27.19
C TYR A 106 -35.93 16.28 -27.44
N SER A 107 -35.77 15.81 -28.68
CA SER A 107 -34.63 15.00 -29.10
C SER A 107 -33.30 15.72 -28.85
N LEU A 108 -33.22 17.00 -29.22
CA LEU A 108 -32.03 17.82 -29.02
C LEU A 108 -31.70 18.03 -27.54
N PHE A 109 -32.70 18.34 -26.71
CA PHE A 109 -32.49 18.54 -25.27
C PHE A 109 -32.01 17.25 -24.58
N THR A 110 -32.65 16.11 -24.86
CA THR A 110 -32.24 14.81 -24.31
C THR A 110 -30.85 14.42 -24.79
N PHE A 111 -30.51 14.68 -26.06
CA PHE A 111 -29.15 14.45 -26.56
C PHE A 111 -28.09 15.24 -25.78
N VAL A 112 -28.31 16.55 -25.61
CA VAL A 112 -27.37 17.43 -24.91
C VAL A 112 -27.23 17.03 -23.45
N MET A 113 -28.34 16.71 -22.78
CA MET A 113 -28.32 16.24 -21.39
C MET A 113 -27.50 14.95 -21.26
N LEU A 114 -27.70 13.99 -22.16
CA LEU A 114 -27.00 12.72 -22.18
C LEU A 114 -25.48 12.88 -22.41
N VAL A 115 -25.08 13.73 -23.37
CA VAL A 115 -23.66 14.01 -23.64
C VAL A 115 -22.99 14.75 -22.49
N THR A 116 -23.66 15.77 -21.92
CA THR A 116 -23.08 16.54 -20.80
C THR A 116 -22.89 15.67 -19.57
N PHE A 117 -23.79 14.73 -19.30
CA PHE A 117 -23.69 13.81 -18.18
C PHE A 117 -22.58 12.76 -18.35
N GLU A 118 -22.44 12.12 -19.53
CA GLU A 118 -21.29 11.23 -19.76
C GLU A 118 -19.96 11.99 -19.68
N ALA A 119 -19.93 13.25 -20.13
CA ALA A 119 -18.75 14.10 -19.98
C ALA A 119 -18.43 14.41 -18.51
N THR A 120 -19.43 14.63 -17.63
CA THR A 120 -19.18 14.84 -16.20
C THR A 120 -18.67 13.57 -15.52
N LEU A 121 -19.20 12.39 -15.88
CA LEU A 121 -18.71 11.10 -15.39
C LEU A 121 -17.26 10.84 -15.81
N VAL A 122 -16.92 11.09 -17.07
CA VAL A 122 -15.53 10.95 -17.57
C VAL A 122 -14.61 11.93 -16.86
N LYS A 123 -15.05 13.17 -16.62
CA LYS A 123 -14.27 14.17 -15.87
C LYS A 123 -14.02 13.74 -14.42
N GLN A 124 -15.03 13.17 -13.76
CA GLN A 124 -14.89 12.63 -12.40
C GLN A 124 -13.91 11.44 -12.38
N GLN A 125 -14.01 10.53 -13.36
CA GLN A 125 -13.09 9.40 -13.49
C GLN A 125 -11.64 9.86 -13.73
N LEU A 126 -11.43 10.89 -14.57
CA LEU A 126 -10.11 11.49 -14.79
C LEU A 126 -9.54 12.12 -13.51
N LYS A 127 -10.38 12.79 -12.70
CA LYS A 127 -9.94 13.37 -11.44
C LYS A 127 -9.42 12.28 -10.51
N ASN A 128 -10.19 11.21 -10.32
CA ASN A 128 -9.79 10.08 -9.47
C ASN A 128 -8.48 9.43 -9.98
N MET A 129 -8.34 9.22 -11.29
CA MET A 129 -7.11 8.68 -11.89
C MET A 129 -5.91 9.62 -11.73
N SER A 130 -6.13 10.94 -11.75
CA SER A 130 -5.07 11.93 -11.54
C SER A 130 -4.60 12.01 -10.09
N GLU A 131 -5.50 11.81 -9.12
CA GLU A 131 -5.17 11.67 -7.70
C GLU A 131 -4.31 10.42 -7.49
N ILE A 132 -4.70 9.28 -8.07
CA ILE A 132 -3.89 8.05 -8.05
C ILE A 132 -2.52 8.28 -8.72
N ARG A 133 -2.45 9.03 -9.83
CA ARG A 133 -1.17 9.38 -10.46
C ARG A 133 -0.25 10.16 -9.52
N ASN A 134 -0.80 11.08 -8.73
CA ASN A 134 -0.02 11.84 -7.75
C ASN A 134 0.51 10.97 -6.61
N MET A 135 -0.06 9.78 -6.38
CA MET A 135 0.51 8.77 -5.47
C MET A 135 1.72 8.04 -6.08
N GLY A 136 1.95 8.18 -7.39
CA GLY A 136 3.12 7.64 -8.07
C GLY A 136 4.38 8.47 -7.77
N ASN A 137 5.47 7.79 -7.44
CA ASN A 137 6.73 8.46 -7.09
C ASN A 137 7.36 9.11 -8.34
N LYS A 138 7.61 10.43 -8.28
CA LYS A 138 8.34 11.13 -9.35
C LYS A 138 9.81 10.70 -9.36
N PRO A 139 10.43 10.56 -10.55
CA PRO A 139 11.82 10.16 -10.64
C PRO A 139 12.75 11.22 -10.05
N TYR A 140 13.73 10.78 -9.27
CA TYR A 140 14.74 11.67 -8.66
C TYR A 140 16.13 11.02 -8.69
N LEU A 141 17.16 11.83 -8.49
CA LEU A 141 18.55 11.35 -8.49
C LEU A 141 18.92 10.71 -7.16
N ILE A 142 19.34 9.45 -7.20
CA ILE A 142 19.78 8.64 -6.05
C ILE A 142 21.23 8.17 -6.25
N ASN A 143 21.96 8.01 -5.15
CA ASN A 143 23.32 7.48 -5.15
C ASN A 143 23.28 5.95 -5.25
N VAL A 144 23.94 5.40 -6.26
CA VAL A 144 24.00 3.97 -6.54
C VAL A 144 25.44 3.53 -6.72
N TYR A 145 25.77 2.38 -6.16
CA TYR A 145 27.09 1.79 -6.26
C TYR A 145 27.13 0.83 -7.45
N ARG A 146 27.72 1.28 -8.57
CA ARG A 146 27.92 0.52 -9.81
C ARG A 146 29.39 0.59 -10.22
N ASN A 147 29.94 -0.47 -10.84
CA ASN A 147 31.33 -0.51 -11.29
C ASN A 147 32.34 -0.09 -10.19
N LYS A 148 32.09 -0.52 -8.95
CA LYS A 148 32.89 -0.22 -7.73
C LYS A 148 32.97 1.28 -7.36
N ARG A 149 32.10 2.13 -7.91
CA ARG A 149 32.05 3.58 -7.64
C ARG A 149 30.62 4.03 -7.34
N TRP A 150 30.49 5.09 -6.54
CA TRP A 150 29.21 5.74 -6.29
C TRP A 150 28.89 6.71 -7.42
N ASN A 151 27.79 6.45 -8.12
CA ASN A 151 27.28 7.27 -9.21
C ASN A 151 25.86 7.75 -8.88
N ARG A 152 25.51 8.96 -9.34
CA ARG A 152 24.15 9.47 -9.24
C ARG A 152 23.37 9.08 -10.49
N ILE A 153 22.37 8.23 -10.34
CA ILE A 153 21.47 7.84 -11.42
C ILE A 153 20.03 8.21 -11.07
N LYS A 154 19.16 8.25 -12.06
CA LYS A 154 17.75 8.50 -11.78
C LYS A 154 17.08 7.23 -11.24
N SER A 155 16.11 7.40 -10.35
CA SER A 155 15.41 6.30 -9.67
C SER A 155 14.68 5.35 -10.63
N ASP A 156 14.30 5.81 -11.81
CA ASP A 156 13.68 5.09 -12.92
C ASP A 156 14.64 4.10 -13.62
N GLU A 157 15.96 4.30 -13.48
CA GLU A 157 16.99 3.42 -14.03
C GLU A 157 17.53 2.40 -13.01
N LEU A 158 16.91 2.32 -11.83
CA LEU A 158 17.25 1.33 -10.81
C LEU A 158 16.87 -0.08 -11.29
N LEU A 159 17.75 -1.03 -11.02
CA LEU A 159 17.55 -2.43 -11.36
C LEU A 159 17.67 -3.30 -10.08
N PRO A 160 16.96 -4.43 -10.00
CA PRO A 160 17.17 -5.38 -8.91
C PRO A 160 18.62 -5.87 -8.86
N GLY A 161 19.21 -5.80 -7.66
CA GLY A 161 20.61 -6.09 -7.41
C GLY A 161 21.54 -4.88 -7.35
N ASP A 162 21.06 -3.69 -7.65
CA ASP A 162 21.81 -2.47 -7.36
C ASP A 162 21.93 -2.24 -5.85
N VAL A 163 23.03 -1.62 -5.43
CA VAL A 163 23.21 -1.14 -4.06
C VAL A 163 23.01 0.38 -4.07
N VAL A 164 22.06 0.86 -3.29
CA VAL A 164 21.65 2.27 -3.24
C VAL A 164 21.91 2.85 -1.87
N SER A 165 22.11 4.17 -1.81
CA SER A 165 22.03 4.87 -0.54
C SER A 165 20.71 5.64 -0.41
N ILE A 166 20.04 5.44 0.72
CA ILE A 166 18.85 6.18 1.10
C ILE A 166 19.18 7.07 2.29
N SER A 167 18.96 8.37 2.12
CA SER A 167 19.02 9.36 3.18
C SER A 167 17.68 10.08 3.28
N ARG A 168 17.46 10.75 4.42
CA ARG A 168 16.31 11.66 4.57
C ARG A 168 16.49 12.83 3.60
N SER A 169 15.69 12.86 2.55
CA SER A 169 15.67 14.02 1.64
C SER A 169 14.84 15.16 2.25
N PRO A 170 15.25 16.43 2.08
CA PRO A 170 14.45 17.59 2.53
C PRO A 170 13.10 17.71 1.81
N ASP A 171 12.99 17.17 0.59
CA ASP A 171 11.77 17.19 -0.23
C ASP A 171 10.77 16.07 0.12
N GLU A 172 10.96 15.34 1.23
CA GLU A 172 10.15 14.17 1.64
C GLU A 172 9.89 13.15 0.51
N LYS A 173 10.92 12.86 -0.30
CA LYS A 173 10.82 11.90 -1.39
C LYS A 173 10.59 10.49 -0.83
N ALA A 174 9.59 9.83 -1.40
CA ALA A 174 9.31 8.43 -1.10
C ALA A 174 10.38 7.51 -1.70
N VAL A 175 10.58 6.37 -1.05
CA VAL A 175 11.52 5.34 -1.47
C VAL A 175 11.06 4.75 -2.82
N PRO A 176 11.94 4.62 -3.83
CA PRO A 176 11.51 4.37 -5.21
C PRO A 176 11.24 2.90 -5.52
N CYS A 177 11.68 1.97 -4.66
CA CYS A 177 11.62 0.53 -4.88
C CYS A 177 11.68 -0.22 -3.54
N ASP A 178 11.51 -1.55 -3.55
CA ASP A 178 11.63 -2.35 -2.33
C ASP A 178 13.12 -2.67 -2.08
N LEU A 179 13.60 -2.33 -0.89
CA LEU A 179 15.01 -2.28 -0.55
C LEU A 179 15.29 -3.10 0.71
N LEU A 180 16.29 -3.96 0.66
CA LEU A 180 16.82 -4.66 1.83
C LEU A 180 17.87 -3.77 2.52
N LEU A 181 17.69 -3.48 3.79
CA LEU A 181 18.58 -2.62 4.56
C LEU A 181 19.87 -3.38 4.91
N LEU A 182 21.00 -2.99 4.30
CA LEU A 182 22.30 -3.58 4.58
C LEU A 182 22.95 -2.94 5.80
N ARG A 183 22.96 -1.60 5.86
CA ARG A 183 23.65 -0.83 6.91
C ARG A 183 22.92 0.45 7.29
N GLY A 184 23.00 0.76 8.58
CA GLY A 184 22.39 1.93 9.20
C GLY A 184 20.91 1.71 9.45
N PRO A 185 20.41 1.76 10.69
CA PRO A 185 18.98 1.66 10.95
C PRO A 185 18.25 2.91 10.45
N CYS A 186 17.00 2.74 10.03
CA CYS A 186 16.15 3.84 9.60
C CYS A 186 14.72 3.69 10.09
N ILE A 187 14.03 4.82 10.25
CA ILE A 187 12.61 4.89 10.59
C ILE A 187 11.85 5.24 9.33
N VAL A 188 10.87 4.43 9.00
CA VAL A 188 10.05 4.58 7.80
C VAL A 188 8.60 4.77 8.17
N ASP A 189 7.94 5.67 7.45
CA ASP A 189 6.51 5.84 7.47
C ASP A 189 5.88 4.95 6.40
N GLU A 190 5.16 3.92 6.84
CA GLU A 190 4.47 2.95 5.99
C GLU A 190 2.97 3.26 5.82
N SER A 191 2.50 4.42 6.30
CA SER A 191 1.07 4.78 6.30
C SER A 191 0.41 4.72 4.92
N MET A 192 1.15 5.03 3.84
CA MET A 192 0.64 4.89 2.47
C MET A 192 0.32 3.44 2.05
N LEU A 193 0.98 2.44 2.63
CA LEU A 193 0.84 1.04 2.24
C LEU A 193 -0.04 0.24 3.21
N THR A 194 0.19 0.40 4.51
CA THR A 194 -0.51 -0.36 5.55
C THR A 194 -1.74 0.37 6.09
N GLY A 195 -1.79 1.70 5.94
CA GLY A 195 -2.78 2.55 6.59
C GLY A 195 -2.49 2.82 8.07
N GLU A 196 -1.43 2.25 8.63
CA GLU A 196 -1.04 2.47 10.02
C GLU A 196 -0.38 3.85 10.17
N SER A 197 -0.77 4.61 11.19
CA SER A 197 -0.25 5.97 11.44
C SER A 197 1.12 6.00 12.13
N VAL A 198 1.55 4.85 12.68
CA VAL A 198 2.76 4.76 13.50
C VAL A 198 3.97 4.42 12.61
N PRO A 199 5.04 5.23 12.63
CA PRO A 199 6.28 4.90 11.92
C PRO A 199 6.92 3.63 12.48
N GLN A 200 7.52 2.84 11.60
CA GLN A 200 8.22 1.61 11.97
C GLN A 200 9.74 1.77 11.88
N MET A 201 10.47 1.27 12.87
CA MET A 201 11.92 1.15 12.79
C MET A 201 12.33 -0.09 11.99
N LYS A 202 13.29 0.09 11.09
CA LYS A 202 13.93 -0.98 10.30
C LYS A 202 15.39 -1.12 10.69
N GLU A 203 15.86 -2.36 10.76
CA GLU A 203 17.21 -2.71 11.18
C GLU A 203 18.05 -3.25 10.03
N PRO A 204 19.36 -2.96 10.00
CA PRO A 204 20.26 -3.51 9.01
C PRO A 204 20.48 -5.01 9.23
N ILE A 205 20.69 -5.76 8.14
CA ILE A 205 21.03 -7.19 8.21
C ILE A 205 22.47 -7.46 8.73
N GLU A 206 23.26 -6.42 9.03
CA GLU A 206 24.64 -6.53 9.53
C GLU A 206 24.75 -7.24 10.89
N ASP A 207 23.74 -7.05 11.74
CA ASP A 207 23.70 -7.64 13.09
C ASP A 207 23.11 -9.06 13.09
N VAL A 208 22.61 -9.53 11.94
CA VAL A 208 21.98 -10.85 11.79
C VAL A 208 23.02 -11.91 11.44
N GLU A 209 22.79 -13.15 11.88
CA GLU A 209 23.64 -14.30 11.56
C GLU A 209 23.83 -14.49 10.05
N LYS A 210 25.08 -14.44 9.58
CA LYS A 210 25.46 -14.48 8.15
C LYS A 210 25.05 -15.76 7.42
N SER A 211 24.85 -16.86 8.14
CA SER A 211 24.44 -18.17 7.62
C SER A 211 22.94 -18.32 7.45
N ARG A 212 22.13 -17.42 8.02
CA ARG A 212 20.67 -17.46 7.90
C ARG A 212 20.27 -17.12 6.46
N TYR A 213 19.30 -17.86 5.93
CA TYR A 213 18.69 -17.55 4.63
C TYR A 213 17.69 -16.41 4.78
N PHE A 214 17.71 -15.47 3.85
CA PHE A 214 16.75 -14.38 3.80
C PHE A 214 15.40 -14.91 3.33
N ASP A 215 14.38 -14.77 4.17
CA ASP A 215 13.00 -15.06 3.81
C ASP A 215 12.21 -13.76 3.72
N ILE A 216 11.65 -13.48 2.54
CA ILE A 216 10.90 -12.25 2.30
C ILE A 216 9.59 -12.21 3.11
N GLU A 217 8.99 -13.33 3.47
CA GLU A 217 7.73 -13.32 4.23
C GLU A 217 7.97 -12.96 5.70
N THR A 218 9.04 -13.51 6.28
CA THR A 218 9.35 -13.30 7.70
C THR A 218 10.20 -12.05 7.94
N ASP A 219 11.24 -11.82 7.15
CA ASP A 219 12.25 -10.76 7.39
C ASP A 219 11.85 -9.41 6.79
N SER A 220 10.86 -9.36 5.89
CA SER A 220 10.46 -8.10 5.24
C SER A 220 9.96 -7.04 6.21
N ARG A 221 9.31 -7.44 7.30
CA ARG A 221 8.77 -6.49 8.28
C ARG A 221 9.87 -5.71 9.02
N LEU A 222 11.04 -6.31 9.25
CA LEU A 222 12.13 -5.71 10.03
C LEU A 222 13.25 -5.15 9.16
N HIS A 223 13.60 -5.83 8.07
CA HIS A 223 14.80 -5.52 7.30
C HIS A 223 14.52 -4.92 5.91
N VAL A 224 13.27 -4.94 5.45
CA VAL A 224 12.89 -4.40 4.13
C VAL A 224 12.18 -3.06 4.27
N ILE A 225 12.63 -2.12 3.47
CA ILE A 225 11.99 -0.82 3.25
C ILE A 225 11.18 -0.94 1.97
N PHE A 226 9.87 -0.80 2.06
CA PHE A 226 8.99 -0.91 0.90
C PHE A 226 9.02 0.37 0.04
N GLY A 227 8.87 0.21 -1.27
CA GLY A 227 8.67 1.33 -2.18
C GLY A 227 7.43 2.14 -1.80
N GLY A 228 7.49 3.46 -1.90
CA GLY A 228 6.39 4.37 -1.53
C GLY A 228 6.40 4.81 -0.07
N THR A 229 7.20 4.17 0.79
CA THR A 229 7.40 4.60 2.18
C THR A 229 8.28 5.84 2.23
N LYS A 230 8.17 6.64 3.29
CA LYS A 230 9.03 7.81 3.51
C LYS A 230 10.03 7.54 4.61
N VAL A 231 11.32 7.82 4.37
CA VAL A 231 12.33 7.74 5.43
C VAL A 231 12.27 8.99 6.30
N VAL A 232 11.77 8.83 7.52
CA VAL A 232 11.59 9.91 8.50
C VAL A 232 12.93 10.26 9.17
N GLN A 233 13.70 9.24 9.54
CA GLN A 233 15.00 9.39 10.18
C GLN A 233 15.91 8.22 9.77
N HIS A 234 17.22 8.49 9.75
CA HIS A 234 18.23 7.46 9.54
C HIS A 234 19.40 7.70 10.49
N THR A 235 20.08 6.63 10.89
CA THR A 235 21.33 6.69 11.63
C THR A 235 22.45 6.26 10.69
N SER A 236 23.43 7.14 10.49
CA SER A 236 24.59 6.81 9.66
C SER A 236 25.38 5.65 10.26
N PRO A 237 25.90 4.71 9.43
CA PRO A 237 26.74 3.62 9.90
C PRO A 237 28.01 4.14 10.59
N ALA A 238 28.51 3.41 11.60
CA ALA A 238 29.61 3.89 12.43
C ALA A 238 30.89 4.08 11.62
N LYS A 239 31.58 5.22 11.81
CA LYS A 239 32.76 5.59 11.00
C LYS A 239 33.91 4.57 11.07
N ASN A 240 33.98 3.78 12.14
CA ASN A 240 35.07 2.83 12.43
C ASN A 240 34.82 1.41 11.87
N GLU A 241 33.63 1.11 11.35
CA GLU A 241 33.33 -0.22 10.82
C GLU A 241 33.90 -0.43 9.41
N ALA A 242 34.42 -1.63 9.17
CA ALA A 242 34.95 -2.02 7.88
C ALA A 242 33.81 -2.22 6.87
N GLY A 243 33.78 -1.45 5.78
CA GLY A 243 32.99 -1.74 4.58
C GLY A 243 32.53 -0.49 3.84
N MET A 244 31.48 -0.61 3.02
CA MET A 244 31.03 0.46 2.14
C MET A 244 30.48 1.65 2.94
N LYS A 245 30.82 2.85 2.49
CA LYS A 245 30.34 4.12 3.04
C LYS A 245 29.59 4.87 1.96
N ALA A 246 28.39 5.31 2.28
CA ALA A 246 27.61 6.17 1.41
C ALA A 246 28.20 7.59 1.39
N PRO A 247 28.19 8.29 0.24
CA PRO A 247 28.74 9.64 0.11
C PRO A 247 27.94 10.69 0.90
N ASP A 248 26.66 10.45 1.14
CA ASP A 248 25.71 11.32 1.86
C ASP A 248 25.49 10.90 3.33
N GLY A 249 26.16 9.85 3.80
CA GLY A 249 25.95 9.31 5.15
C GLY A 249 24.60 8.61 5.33
N GLY A 250 23.90 8.29 4.23
CA GLY A 250 22.65 7.54 4.25
C GLY A 250 22.83 6.07 4.61
N CYS A 251 21.70 5.40 4.79
CA CYS A 251 21.63 3.95 4.92
C CYS A 251 21.99 3.29 3.59
N ILE A 252 22.67 2.16 3.64
CA ILE A 252 23.04 1.38 2.45
C ILE A 252 22.03 0.26 2.30
N CYS A 253 21.44 0.14 1.12
CA CYS A 253 20.38 -0.82 0.87
C CYS A 253 20.60 -1.55 -0.46
N TYR A 254 20.08 -2.77 -0.56
CA TYR A 254 20.11 -3.61 -1.74
C TYR A 254 18.72 -3.63 -2.40
N VAL A 255 18.66 -3.43 -3.73
CA VAL A 255 17.38 -3.41 -4.45
C VAL A 255 16.84 -4.83 -4.65
N LEU A 256 15.69 -5.13 -4.04
CA LEU A 256 15.01 -6.42 -4.17
C LEU A 256 14.07 -6.44 -5.39
N ARG A 257 13.13 -5.48 -5.45
CA ARG A 257 12.08 -5.42 -6.47
C ARG A 257 11.93 -3.99 -6.97
N THR A 258 11.64 -3.82 -8.25
CA THR A 258 11.45 -2.52 -8.92
C THR A 258 10.12 -2.47 -9.69
N GLY A 259 9.67 -1.26 -10.01
CA GLY A 259 8.50 -0.98 -10.84
C GLY A 259 7.20 -1.55 -10.25
N PHE A 260 6.38 -2.15 -11.11
CA PHE A 260 5.09 -2.74 -10.74
C PHE A 260 5.20 -4.06 -9.94
N ASN A 261 6.41 -4.57 -9.72
CA ASN A 261 6.65 -5.73 -8.86
C ASN A 261 6.85 -5.36 -7.38
N THR A 262 7.10 -4.07 -7.08
CA THR A 262 7.20 -3.56 -5.71
C THR A 262 5.88 -3.66 -4.94
N SER A 263 5.90 -3.54 -3.62
CA SER A 263 4.68 -3.47 -2.80
C SER A 263 3.74 -2.34 -3.23
N GLN A 264 4.27 -1.12 -3.44
CA GLN A 264 3.51 0.01 -4.00
C GLN A 264 3.01 -0.27 -5.43
N GLY A 265 3.87 -0.84 -6.27
CA GLY A 265 3.54 -1.17 -7.65
C GLY A 265 2.40 -2.19 -7.75
N LYS A 266 2.41 -3.23 -6.89
CA LYS A 266 1.34 -4.22 -6.77
C LYS A 266 0.03 -3.59 -6.30
N LEU A 267 0.08 -2.66 -5.34
CA LEU A 267 -1.09 -1.90 -4.90
C LEU A 267 -1.67 -1.07 -6.06
N LEU A 268 -0.85 -0.26 -6.72
CA LEU A 268 -1.27 0.57 -7.86
C LEU A 268 -1.82 -0.28 -9.02
N ARG A 269 -1.18 -1.41 -9.32
CA ARG A 269 -1.65 -2.35 -10.35
C ARG A 269 -3.02 -2.93 -10.00
N THR A 270 -3.25 -3.27 -8.74
CA THR A 270 -4.54 -3.78 -8.26
C THR A 270 -5.64 -2.72 -8.41
N ILE A 271 -5.34 -1.46 -8.12
CA ILE A 271 -6.26 -0.32 -8.32
C ILE A 271 -6.56 -0.09 -9.80
N MET A 272 -5.57 -0.22 -10.69
CA MET A 272 -5.76 0.03 -12.13
C MET A 272 -6.47 -1.12 -12.87
N PHE A 273 -6.12 -2.38 -12.56
CA PHE A 273 -6.52 -3.55 -13.36
C PHE A 273 -7.28 -4.62 -12.56
N GLY A 274 -7.16 -4.64 -11.24
CA GLY A 274 -7.77 -5.67 -10.38
C GLY A 274 -9.26 -5.44 -10.12
N VAL A 275 -9.74 -4.21 -10.31
CA VAL A 275 -11.16 -3.88 -10.15
C VAL A 275 -11.90 -4.36 -11.38
N LYS A 276 -12.53 -5.55 -11.29
CA LYS A 276 -13.69 -5.84 -12.13
C LYS A 276 -14.61 -4.65 -11.99
N ARG A 277 -14.78 -3.86 -13.04
CA ARG A 277 -15.77 -2.78 -13.06
C ARG A 277 -17.09 -3.45 -12.70
N VAL A 278 -17.53 -3.29 -11.45
CA VAL A 278 -18.87 -3.69 -11.06
C VAL A 278 -19.74 -2.66 -11.75
N THR A 279 -20.05 -2.93 -13.01
CA THR A 279 -21.08 -2.18 -13.72
C THR A 279 -22.34 -2.38 -12.89
N ALA A 280 -23.02 -1.30 -12.54
CA ALA A 280 -24.26 -1.33 -11.76
C ALA A 280 -25.39 -2.15 -12.43
N ASN A 281 -25.17 -2.65 -13.65
CA ASN A 281 -26.05 -3.55 -14.37
C ASN A 281 -26.00 -4.95 -13.74
N ASN A 282 -26.70 -5.09 -12.62
CA ASN A 282 -26.95 -6.37 -11.98
C ASN A 282 -27.79 -7.26 -12.90
N ILE A 283 -27.65 -8.57 -12.73
CA ILE A 283 -28.51 -9.57 -13.37
C ILE A 283 -30.01 -9.25 -13.11
N GLU A 284 -30.32 -8.68 -11.95
CA GLU A 284 -31.66 -8.19 -11.59
C GLU A 284 -32.17 -7.08 -12.52
N THR A 285 -31.34 -6.09 -12.84
CA THR A 285 -31.70 -5.02 -13.78
C THR A 285 -31.97 -5.58 -15.17
N PHE A 286 -31.15 -6.54 -15.61
CA PHE A 286 -31.36 -7.22 -16.89
C PHE A 286 -32.66 -8.05 -16.90
N ALA A 287 -32.96 -8.76 -15.81
CA ALA A 287 -34.21 -9.51 -15.66
C ALA A 287 -35.44 -8.58 -15.65
N PHE A 288 -35.35 -7.42 -14.99
CA PHE A 288 -36.41 -6.42 -14.97
C PHE A 288 -36.64 -5.79 -16.36
N ILE A 289 -35.56 -5.42 -17.07
CA ILE A 289 -35.63 -4.94 -18.45
C ILE A 289 -36.25 -6.00 -19.37
N LEU A 290 -35.85 -7.28 -19.21
CA LEU A 290 -36.41 -8.39 -19.98
C LEU A 290 -37.91 -8.58 -19.71
N PHE A 291 -38.34 -8.45 -18.46
CA PHE A 291 -39.75 -8.52 -18.07
C PHE A 291 -40.57 -7.38 -18.70
N LEU A 292 -40.09 -6.14 -18.62
CA LEU A 292 -40.74 -5.00 -19.27
C LEU A 292 -40.75 -5.11 -20.80
N LEU A 293 -39.69 -5.67 -21.39
CA LEU A 293 -39.60 -5.92 -22.82
C LEU A 293 -40.71 -6.85 -23.33
N ILE A 294 -41.13 -7.85 -22.54
CA ILE A 294 -42.25 -8.74 -22.89
C ILE A 294 -43.56 -7.95 -23.03
N PHE A 295 -43.85 -7.06 -22.08
CA PHE A 295 -45.03 -6.20 -22.15
C PHE A 295 -44.96 -5.20 -23.30
N ALA A 296 -43.78 -4.65 -23.58
CA ALA A 296 -43.59 -3.72 -24.70
C ALA A 296 -43.79 -4.42 -26.05
N ILE A 297 -43.31 -5.66 -26.20
CA ILE A 297 -43.56 -6.47 -27.41
C ILE A 297 -45.06 -6.77 -27.57
N ALA A 298 -45.75 -7.13 -26.48
CA ALA A 298 -47.19 -7.35 -26.52
C ALA A 298 -47.97 -6.08 -26.91
N ALA A 299 -47.61 -4.93 -26.35
CA ALA A 299 -48.22 -3.64 -26.69
C ALA A 299 -47.92 -3.22 -28.15
N ALA A 300 -46.67 -3.34 -28.59
CA ALA A 300 -46.25 -3.00 -29.96
C ALA A 300 -46.92 -3.91 -31.00
N SER A 301 -47.04 -5.21 -30.72
CA SER A 301 -47.75 -6.15 -31.62
C SER A 301 -49.24 -5.86 -31.69
N TYR A 302 -49.89 -5.55 -30.57
CA TYR A 302 -51.30 -5.13 -30.55
C TYR A 302 -51.53 -3.84 -31.35
N LEU A 303 -50.67 -2.83 -31.14
CA LEU A 303 -50.71 -1.56 -31.87
C LEU A 303 -50.50 -1.78 -33.37
N TRP A 304 -49.57 -2.66 -33.74
CA TRP A 304 -49.29 -3.01 -35.14
C TRP A 304 -50.50 -3.65 -35.82
N ILE A 305 -51.16 -4.61 -35.16
CA ILE A 305 -52.33 -5.30 -35.72
C ILE A 305 -53.48 -4.32 -35.91
N LYS A 306 -53.88 -3.61 -34.85
CA LYS A 306 -55.02 -2.68 -34.89
C LYS A 306 -54.75 -1.46 -35.77
N GLY A 307 -53.53 -0.93 -35.73
CA GLY A 307 -53.15 0.22 -36.55
C GLY A 307 -52.96 -0.12 -38.03
N SER A 308 -52.79 -1.40 -38.39
CA SER A 308 -52.81 -1.84 -39.79
C SER A 308 -54.22 -1.93 -40.37
N GLU A 309 -55.27 -1.98 -39.52
CA GLU A 309 -56.68 -1.97 -39.95
C GLU A 309 -57.14 -0.54 -40.33
N ASP A 310 -56.57 0.49 -39.70
CA ASP A 310 -56.85 1.90 -39.98
C ASP A 310 -56.07 2.40 -41.22
N GLU A 311 -56.69 2.39 -42.40
CA GLU A 311 -56.07 2.80 -43.68
C GLU A 311 -55.66 4.30 -43.73
N SER A 312 -56.13 5.11 -42.77
CA SER A 312 -55.79 6.55 -42.66
C SER A 312 -54.35 6.81 -42.17
N ARG A 313 -53.68 5.83 -41.56
CA ARG A 313 -52.35 6.00 -40.95
C ARG A 313 -51.23 5.58 -41.91
N SER A 314 -50.19 6.41 -41.99
CA SER A 314 -48.95 6.06 -42.70
C SER A 314 -48.26 4.89 -42.00
N LYS A 315 -47.93 3.83 -42.75
CA LYS A 315 -47.17 2.66 -42.27
C LYS A 315 -45.81 3.07 -41.65
N TYR A 316 -45.20 4.14 -42.14
CA TYR A 316 -43.95 4.67 -41.58
C TYR A 316 -44.13 5.21 -40.16
N LYS A 317 -45.21 5.97 -39.93
CA LYS A 317 -45.54 6.49 -38.61
C LYS A 317 -45.89 5.37 -37.62
N LEU A 318 -46.64 4.38 -38.08
CA LEU A 318 -46.96 3.18 -37.28
C LEU A 318 -45.70 2.42 -36.85
N PHE A 319 -44.74 2.24 -37.76
CA PHE A 319 -43.46 1.60 -37.46
C PHE A 319 -42.65 2.39 -36.43
N LEU A 320 -42.59 3.73 -36.56
CA LEU A 320 -41.94 4.58 -35.58
C LEU A 320 -42.62 4.44 -34.20
N GLU A 321 -43.94 4.54 -34.11
CA GLU A 321 -44.69 4.37 -32.85
C GLU A 321 -44.38 3.00 -32.19
N CYS A 322 -44.39 1.90 -32.95
CA CYS A 322 -44.02 0.58 -32.44
C CYS A 322 -42.56 0.52 -31.96
N SER A 323 -41.62 1.10 -32.70
CA SER A 323 -40.21 1.15 -32.29
C SER A 323 -40.03 1.97 -31.01
N LEU A 324 -40.76 3.07 -30.86
CA LEU A 324 -40.71 3.92 -29.67
C LEU A 324 -41.21 3.21 -28.42
N ILE A 325 -42.28 2.42 -28.53
CA ILE A 325 -42.79 1.55 -27.45
C ILE A 325 -41.73 0.54 -27.01
N LEU A 326 -40.98 -0.04 -27.95
CA LEU A 326 -39.90 -0.99 -27.61
C LEU A 326 -38.71 -0.28 -26.96
N THR A 327 -38.33 0.89 -27.46
CA THR A 327 -37.18 1.62 -26.93
C THR A 327 -37.43 2.28 -25.58
N SER A 328 -38.68 2.62 -25.25
CA SER A 328 -39.05 3.24 -23.97
C SER A 328 -38.91 2.30 -22.77
N VAL A 329 -38.73 1.00 -23.00
CA VAL A 329 -38.46 -0.02 -21.96
C VAL A 329 -37.20 0.30 -21.16
N ILE A 330 -36.21 0.93 -21.81
CA ILE A 330 -34.95 1.29 -21.17
C ILE A 330 -34.99 2.80 -20.89
N PRO A 331 -35.34 3.23 -19.66
CA PRO A 331 -35.39 4.64 -19.32
C PRO A 331 -33.98 5.24 -19.41
N PRO A 332 -33.77 6.34 -20.15
CA PRO A 332 -32.47 6.98 -20.23
C PRO A 332 -32.00 7.56 -18.89
N GLU A 333 -32.91 7.76 -17.93
CA GLU A 333 -32.65 8.31 -16.61
C GLU A 333 -31.97 7.32 -15.65
N LEU A 334 -32.04 6.01 -15.91
CA LEU A 334 -31.59 5.00 -14.93
C LEU A 334 -30.10 5.11 -14.55
N PRO A 335 -29.13 5.24 -15.46
CA PRO A 335 -27.73 5.46 -15.06
C PRO A 335 -27.50 6.82 -14.40
N ILE A 336 -28.35 7.80 -14.73
CA ILE A 336 -28.29 9.15 -14.17
C ILE A 336 -28.65 9.11 -12.70
N GLU A 337 -29.76 8.46 -12.36
CA GLU A 337 -30.21 8.26 -10.98
C GLU A 337 -29.14 7.53 -10.15
N LEU A 338 -28.52 6.49 -10.70
CA LEU A 338 -27.49 5.72 -10.01
C LEU A 338 -26.25 6.56 -9.70
N SER A 339 -25.78 7.41 -10.64
CA SER A 339 -24.59 8.23 -10.37
C SER A 339 -24.88 9.37 -9.39
N LEU A 340 -26.06 9.98 -9.48
CA LEU A 340 -26.50 11.02 -8.55
C LEU A 340 -26.66 10.46 -7.15
N ALA A 341 -27.22 9.25 -7.01
CA ALA A 341 -27.32 8.56 -5.74
C ALA A 341 -25.93 8.34 -5.11
N VAL A 342 -24.97 7.81 -5.87
CA VAL A 342 -23.59 7.58 -5.38
C VAL A 342 -22.90 8.89 -4.99
N ASN A 343 -23.04 9.96 -5.78
CA ASN A 343 -22.43 11.25 -5.48
C ASN A 343 -23.04 11.93 -4.25
N ASN A 344 -24.36 11.83 -4.07
CA ASN A 344 -25.04 12.32 -2.86
C ASN A 344 -24.60 11.54 -1.62
N SER A 345 -24.48 10.20 -1.71
CA SER A 345 -23.96 9.39 -0.62
C SER A 345 -22.52 9.73 -0.26
N LEU A 346 -21.68 10.05 -1.26
CA LEU A 346 -20.30 10.46 -1.03
C LEU A 346 -20.21 11.77 -0.25
N MET A 347 -21.04 12.77 -0.59
CA MET A 347 -21.10 14.03 0.16
C MET A 347 -21.58 13.80 1.60
N ALA A 348 -22.62 13.00 1.80
CA ALA A 348 -23.13 12.68 3.14
C ALA A 348 -22.10 11.93 4.01
N LEU A 349 -21.33 11.02 3.42
CA LEU A 349 -20.26 10.30 4.13
C LEU A 349 -19.08 11.22 4.47
N GLN A 350 -18.74 12.15 3.60
CA GLN A 350 -17.69 13.15 3.86
C GLN A 350 -18.03 14.06 5.05
N GLU A 351 -19.30 14.46 5.21
CA GLU A 351 -19.75 15.22 6.38
C GLU A 351 -19.58 14.44 7.69
N LEU A 352 -19.60 13.11 7.63
CA LEU A 352 -19.34 12.21 8.76
C LEU A 352 -17.84 11.87 8.93
N GLY A 353 -16.94 12.46 8.13
CA GLY A 353 -15.51 12.16 8.15
C GLY A 353 -15.15 10.80 7.54
N VAL A 354 -16.08 10.16 6.81
CA VAL A 354 -15.85 8.87 6.15
C VAL A 354 -15.43 9.13 4.70
N PHE A 355 -14.20 8.72 4.36
CA PHE A 355 -13.64 8.86 3.03
C PHE A 355 -13.68 7.52 2.28
N CYS A 356 -14.43 7.47 1.19
CA CYS A 356 -14.55 6.27 0.36
C CYS A 356 -13.49 6.26 -0.74
N THR A 357 -12.69 5.19 -0.81
CA THR A 357 -11.74 4.95 -1.90
C THR A 357 -12.44 4.54 -3.20
N GLU A 358 -13.55 3.78 -3.12
CA GLU A 358 -14.35 3.35 -4.27
C GLU A 358 -15.85 3.74 -4.14
N PRO A 359 -16.31 4.79 -4.85
CA PRO A 359 -17.70 5.27 -4.73
C PRO A 359 -18.78 4.27 -5.16
N PHE A 360 -18.54 3.49 -6.22
CA PHE A 360 -19.52 2.52 -6.72
C PHE A 360 -19.78 1.33 -5.78
N ARG A 361 -18.96 1.16 -4.73
CA ARG A 361 -19.20 0.15 -3.69
C ARG A 361 -20.13 0.63 -2.57
N ILE A 362 -20.41 1.93 -2.47
CA ILE A 362 -21.27 2.50 -1.43
C ILE A 362 -22.66 1.82 -1.40
N PRO A 363 -23.36 1.59 -2.53
CA PRO A 363 -24.65 0.88 -2.51
C PRO A 363 -24.54 -0.57 -2.03
N PHE A 364 -23.42 -1.25 -2.31
CA PHE A 364 -23.17 -2.60 -1.81
C PHE A 364 -22.87 -2.60 -0.32
N ALA A 365 -22.17 -1.58 0.18
CA ALA A 365 -21.94 -1.41 1.61
C ALA A 365 -23.26 -1.25 2.40
N GLY A 366 -24.25 -0.58 1.81
CA GLY A 366 -25.61 -0.50 2.38
C GLY A 366 -26.40 -1.82 2.38
N LYS A 367 -25.97 -2.83 1.61
CA LYS A 367 -26.57 -4.18 1.59
C LYS A 367 -25.87 -5.17 2.52
N ILE A 368 -24.88 -4.72 3.30
CA ILE A 368 -24.16 -5.61 4.20
C ILE A 368 -25.02 -5.88 5.44
N ASP A 369 -25.41 -7.14 5.64
CA ASP A 369 -26.14 -7.58 6.84
C ASP A 369 -25.20 -8.01 7.99
N ILE A 370 -23.97 -8.41 7.66
CA ILE A 370 -22.99 -8.96 8.61
C ILE A 370 -21.69 -8.18 8.50
N CYS A 371 -21.30 -7.50 9.58
CA CYS A 371 -20.02 -6.81 9.71
C CYS A 371 -19.09 -7.59 10.63
N CYS A 372 -17.90 -7.96 10.13
CA CYS A 372 -16.82 -8.48 10.94
C CYS A 372 -15.84 -7.33 11.24
N PHE A 373 -15.75 -6.93 12.51
CA PHE A 373 -14.80 -5.91 12.95
C PHE A 373 -13.51 -6.58 13.39
N ASP A 374 -12.38 -6.07 12.90
CA ASP A 374 -11.10 -6.37 13.53
C ASP A 374 -11.07 -5.76 14.94
N LYS A 375 -10.34 -6.35 15.87
CA LYS A 375 -10.29 -5.85 17.24
C LYS A 375 -9.38 -4.62 17.32
N THR A 376 -8.15 -4.78 16.86
CA THR A 376 -7.08 -3.78 17.01
C THR A 376 -7.32 -2.63 16.03
N GLY A 377 -7.14 -1.38 16.47
CA GLY A 377 -7.33 -0.18 15.64
C GLY A 377 -8.78 0.14 15.21
N THR A 378 -9.73 -0.78 15.42
CA THR A 378 -11.16 -0.58 15.04
C THR A 378 -12.06 -0.51 16.27
N LEU A 379 -12.06 -1.54 17.13
CA LEU A 379 -12.83 -1.51 18.39
C LEU A 379 -12.04 -0.86 19.53
N THR A 380 -10.72 -1.01 19.50
CA THR A 380 -9.81 -0.42 20.49
C THR A 380 -9.12 0.81 19.92
N THR A 381 -8.87 1.81 20.78
CA THR A 381 -8.00 2.93 20.43
C THR A 381 -6.53 2.50 20.46
N ASP A 382 -5.66 3.22 19.75
CA ASP A 382 -4.22 2.99 19.78
C ASP A 382 -3.56 3.41 21.11
N ASN A 383 -4.32 4.01 22.04
CA ASN A 383 -3.81 4.47 23.32
C ASN A 383 -3.93 3.37 24.39
N LEU A 384 -2.83 2.69 24.66
CA LEU A 384 -2.76 1.70 25.73
C LEU A 384 -2.53 2.37 27.09
N VAL A 385 -3.20 1.83 28.13
CA VAL A 385 -3.06 2.27 29.52
C VAL A 385 -2.51 1.10 30.33
N VAL A 386 -1.41 1.34 31.06
CA VAL A 386 -0.80 0.33 31.93
C VAL A 386 -1.47 0.39 33.29
N GLU A 387 -2.16 -0.70 33.68
CA GLU A 387 -2.82 -0.83 34.99
C GLU A 387 -1.83 -1.09 36.14
N GLY A 388 -0.71 -1.77 35.86
CA GLY A 388 0.34 -2.02 36.83
C GLY A 388 1.18 -3.26 36.51
N VAL A 389 2.09 -3.59 37.43
CA VAL A 389 3.04 -4.71 37.31
C VAL A 389 2.76 -5.75 38.39
N VAL A 390 2.76 -7.03 38.02
CA VAL A 390 2.65 -8.16 38.95
C VAL A 390 4.00 -8.84 39.05
N SER A 391 4.50 -9.02 40.26
CA SER A 391 5.79 -9.69 40.52
C SER A 391 5.62 -11.21 40.51
N ALA A 392 6.59 -11.93 39.90
CA ALA A 392 6.54 -13.40 39.78
C ALA A 392 6.39 -14.13 41.12
N ASN A 393 7.01 -13.60 42.19
CA ASN A 393 6.96 -14.19 43.53
C ASN A 393 5.52 -14.36 44.07
N CYS A 394 4.57 -13.52 43.64
CA CYS A 394 3.17 -13.63 44.06
C CYS A 394 2.46 -14.81 43.41
N VAL A 395 2.80 -15.16 42.16
CA VAL A 395 2.13 -16.24 41.41
C VAL A 395 2.46 -17.61 42.00
N PHE A 396 3.72 -17.83 42.38
CA PHE A 396 4.17 -19.11 42.96
C PHE A 396 3.75 -19.32 44.41
N SER A 397 3.55 -18.23 45.17
CA SER A 397 3.25 -18.30 46.61
C SER A 397 1.78 -18.56 46.92
N GLY A 398 0.88 -18.49 45.93
CA GLY A 398 -0.57 -18.67 46.12
C GLY A 398 -1.27 -17.53 46.89
N ASP A 399 -0.54 -16.47 47.26
CA ASP A 399 -1.07 -15.27 47.88
C ASP A 399 -1.77 -14.37 46.86
N GLU A 400 -2.70 -13.51 47.33
CA GLU A 400 -3.34 -12.49 46.49
C GLU A 400 -2.27 -11.64 45.77
N CYS A 401 -2.21 -11.77 44.44
CA CYS A 401 -1.30 -11.01 43.61
C CYS A 401 -1.64 -9.52 43.67
N ARG A 402 -0.86 -8.75 44.44
CA ARG A 402 -0.99 -7.30 44.48
C ARG A 402 -0.44 -6.71 43.19
N ILE A 403 -1.30 -5.99 42.46
CA ILE A 403 -0.91 -5.22 41.28
C ILE A 403 -0.23 -3.94 41.77
N HIS A 404 1.06 -3.78 41.48
CA HIS A 404 1.79 -2.55 41.75
C HIS A 404 1.38 -1.50 40.71
N ARG A 405 0.49 -0.57 41.08
CA ARG A 405 -0.05 0.45 40.16
C ARG A 405 0.91 1.62 39.95
N LEU A 406 1.78 1.86 40.93
CA LEU A 406 2.78 2.92 40.89
C LEU A 406 4.18 2.35 40.62
N PRO A 407 5.02 3.03 39.83
CA PRO A 407 6.38 2.57 39.55
C PRO A 407 7.27 2.42 40.78
N ILE A 408 6.99 3.18 41.84
CA ILE A 408 7.78 3.19 43.09
C ILE A 408 7.54 1.91 43.91
N GLU A 409 6.36 1.29 43.77
CA GLU A 409 5.98 0.08 44.49
C GLU A 409 6.51 -1.19 43.81
N ALA A 410 6.84 -1.10 42.52
CA ALA A 410 7.35 -2.21 41.74
C ALA A 410 8.84 -2.48 42.03
N PRO A 411 9.30 -3.74 41.90
CA PRO A 411 10.73 -4.06 42.01
C PRO A 411 11.58 -3.25 41.03
N PRO A 412 12.75 -2.72 41.43
CA PRO A 412 13.59 -1.92 40.56
C PRO A 412 14.06 -2.68 39.31
N GLU A 413 14.26 -4.00 39.42
CA GLU A 413 14.62 -4.87 38.29
C GLU A 413 13.49 -4.92 37.24
N SER A 414 12.23 -5.05 37.68
CA SER A 414 11.07 -5.05 36.77
C SER A 414 10.93 -3.72 36.04
N VAL A 415 11.15 -2.60 36.73
CA VAL A 415 11.14 -1.27 36.12
C VAL A 415 12.29 -1.13 35.12
N GLN A 416 13.50 -1.64 35.43
CA GLN A 416 14.62 -1.64 34.48
C GLN A 416 14.29 -2.42 33.21
N VAL A 417 13.63 -3.58 33.31
CA VAL A 417 13.21 -4.36 32.15
C VAL A 417 12.20 -3.58 31.29
N LEU A 418 11.16 -2.99 31.90
CA LEU A 418 10.14 -2.23 31.17
C LEU A 418 10.71 -0.99 30.45
N VAL A 419 11.68 -0.32 31.08
CA VAL A 419 12.28 0.92 30.58
C VAL A 419 13.36 0.66 29.53
N THR A 420 14.01 -0.51 29.53
CA THR A 420 15.09 -0.81 28.56
C THR A 420 14.62 -1.68 27.41
N CYS A 421 13.73 -2.65 27.65
CA CYS A 421 13.18 -3.53 26.62
C CYS A 421 12.12 -2.83 25.77
N HIS A 422 12.53 -1.82 25.01
CA HIS A 422 11.65 -1.13 24.06
C HIS A 422 12.34 -0.86 22.73
N SER A 423 11.56 -0.85 21.66
CA SER A 423 11.96 -0.44 20.30
C SER A 423 11.72 1.05 20.04
N LEU A 424 11.25 1.79 21.05
CA LEU A 424 10.95 3.22 20.96
C LEU A 424 12.15 4.05 20.52
N ILE A 425 11.86 5.13 19.80
CA ILE A 425 12.82 6.15 19.37
C ILE A 425 12.21 7.52 19.63
N ARG A 426 13.08 8.46 20.02
CA ARG A 426 12.68 9.86 20.19
C ARG A 426 12.86 10.60 18.87
N PHE A 427 11.75 10.89 18.19
CA PHE A 427 11.72 11.73 16.99
C PHE A 427 11.37 13.15 17.39
N ASP A 428 12.31 14.09 17.25
CA ASP A 428 12.16 15.48 17.70
C ASP A 428 11.60 15.61 19.13
N GLU A 429 10.31 15.93 19.27
CA GLU A 429 9.61 16.02 20.57
C GLU A 429 8.61 14.88 20.83
N ASP A 430 8.45 13.95 19.90
CA ASP A 430 7.50 12.85 20.00
C ASP A 430 8.21 11.51 20.17
N LEU A 431 7.55 10.62 20.90
CA LEU A 431 7.99 9.25 21.07
C LEU A 431 7.33 8.39 19.99
N VAL A 432 8.14 7.71 19.18
CA VAL A 432 7.72 6.89 18.04
C VAL A 432 8.05 5.42 18.33
N GLY A 433 7.15 4.52 17.95
CA GLY A 433 7.27 3.07 18.18
C GLY A 433 5.96 2.44 18.64
N ASP A 434 6.02 1.22 19.17
CA ASP A 434 4.85 0.44 19.58
C ASP A 434 4.05 1.17 20.70
N PRO A 435 2.72 1.33 20.58
CA PRO A 435 1.91 1.96 21.60
C PRO A 435 2.00 1.32 23.00
N LEU A 436 2.21 0.00 23.08
CA LEU A 436 2.38 -0.72 24.35
C LEU A 436 3.66 -0.26 25.05
N GLU A 437 4.74 -0.16 24.29
CA GLU A 437 6.02 0.30 24.81
C GLU A 437 5.96 1.77 25.22
N LYS A 438 5.26 2.62 24.44
CA LYS A 438 5.03 4.02 24.81
C LYS A 438 4.28 4.11 26.13
N ALA A 439 3.24 3.30 26.29
CA ALA A 439 2.45 3.25 27.52
C ALA A 439 3.31 2.80 28.72
N CYS A 440 4.16 1.79 28.55
CA CYS A 440 5.09 1.33 29.59
C CYS A 440 6.11 2.40 29.99
N LEU A 441 6.73 3.09 29.02
CA LEU A 441 7.72 4.14 29.31
C LEU A 441 7.07 5.35 30.00
N ASN A 442 5.87 5.74 29.55
CA ASN A 442 5.09 6.80 30.17
C ASN A 442 4.66 6.43 31.59
N TRP A 443 4.18 5.20 31.81
CA TRP A 443 3.79 4.68 33.12
C TRP A 443 4.98 4.69 34.09
N ALA A 444 6.15 4.24 33.64
CA ALA A 444 7.37 4.23 34.46
C ALA A 444 7.86 5.64 34.85
N GLU A 445 7.37 6.71 34.20
CA GLU A 445 7.86 8.08 34.31
C GLU A 445 9.33 8.26 33.88
N TRP A 446 9.75 7.59 32.81
CA TRP A 446 11.09 7.78 32.20
C TRP A 446 11.00 8.50 30.86
N ASN A 447 12.11 9.07 30.42
CA ASN A 447 12.25 9.74 29.13
C ASN A 447 13.36 9.08 28.32
N LEU A 448 13.10 8.86 27.03
CA LEU A 448 14.10 8.43 26.06
C LEU A 448 14.73 9.64 25.35
N THR A 449 16.06 9.67 25.28
CA THR A 449 16.83 10.68 24.53
C THR A 449 17.15 10.24 23.10
N LYS A 450 17.58 11.16 22.24
CA LYS A 450 17.99 10.88 20.84
C LYS A 450 19.20 9.93 20.72
N ASN A 451 19.97 9.74 21.80
CA ASN A 451 21.15 8.84 21.84
C ASN A 451 20.85 7.50 22.53
N ASP A 452 19.59 7.04 22.47
CA ASP A 452 19.13 5.78 23.08
C ASP A 452 19.48 5.63 24.57
N THR A 453 19.55 6.76 25.28
CA THR A 453 19.73 6.79 26.73
C THR A 453 18.41 7.12 27.40
N VAL A 454 18.03 6.29 28.38
CA VAL A 454 16.78 6.42 29.12
C VAL A 454 17.06 7.03 30.49
N ILE A 455 16.36 8.12 30.80
CA ILE A 455 16.58 8.96 31.97
C ILE A 455 15.31 8.98 32.83
N PRO A 456 15.40 8.71 34.15
CA PRO A 456 14.24 8.80 35.04
C PRO A 456 13.83 10.27 35.28
N LYS A 457 12.52 10.56 35.33
CA LYS A 457 12.01 11.91 35.66
C LYS A 457 12.06 12.22 37.16
N LYS A 458 11.66 11.25 38.00
CA LYS A 458 11.56 11.40 39.47
C LYS A 458 12.30 10.33 40.26
N SER A 459 12.64 9.19 39.65
CA SER A 459 13.30 8.07 40.34
C SER A 459 14.77 8.36 40.62
N LYS A 460 15.30 7.82 41.73
CA LYS A 460 16.73 7.91 42.12
C LYS A 460 17.63 6.93 41.36
N MET A 461 17.09 6.21 40.38
CA MET A 461 17.84 5.24 39.58
C MET A 461 18.82 5.94 38.63
N GLN A 462 19.89 5.24 38.25
CA GLN A 462 20.86 5.76 37.29
C GLN A 462 20.31 5.70 35.87
N PRO A 463 20.69 6.65 34.99
CA PRO A 463 20.33 6.60 33.58
C PRO A 463 20.94 5.37 32.91
N LEU A 464 20.18 4.76 32.01
CA LEU A 464 20.55 3.54 31.30
C LEU A 464 20.79 3.86 29.83
N LYS A 465 21.96 3.51 29.32
CA LYS A 465 22.25 3.61 27.89
C LYS A 465 21.98 2.26 27.22
N ILE A 466 21.14 2.25 26.21
CA ILE A 466 20.90 1.08 25.38
C ILE A 466 22.05 0.97 24.38
N PHE A 467 22.74 -0.18 24.37
CA PHE A 467 23.84 -0.45 23.43
C PHE A 467 23.37 -1.21 22.21
N HIS A 468 22.51 -2.21 22.41
CA HIS A 468 22.03 -3.06 21.33
C HIS A 468 20.64 -3.60 21.64
N ARG A 469 19.78 -3.71 20.63
CA ARG A 469 18.40 -4.18 20.73
C ARG A 469 18.25 -5.40 19.82
N TYR A 470 17.92 -6.55 20.39
CA TYR A 470 17.38 -7.67 19.62
C TYR A 470 15.87 -7.53 19.64
N HIS A 471 15.30 -7.11 18.51
CA HIS A 471 13.86 -6.96 18.35
C HIS A 471 13.09 -8.23 18.67
N PHE A 472 11.79 -8.06 18.96
CA PHE A 472 10.90 -9.19 19.11
C PHE A 472 10.89 -10.01 17.82
N SER A 473 11.42 -11.23 17.90
CA SER A 473 11.32 -12.20 16.82
C SER A 473 10.14 -13.12 17.10
N SER A 474 9.23 -13.28 16.14
CA SER A 474 8.12 -14.23 16.22
C SER A 474 8.60 -15.68 16.44
N PHE A 475 9.79 -16.01 15.93
CA PHE A 475 10.40 -17.32 16.11
C PHE A 475 10.84 -17.56 17.57
N PHE A 476 11.49 -16.57 18.19
CA PHE A 476 11.94 -16.67 19.59
C PHE A 476 10.90 -16.21 20.62
N LYS A 477 9.79 -15.59 20.19
CA LYS A 477 8.75 -14.99 21.03
C LYS A 477 9.28 -14.06 22.14
N ARG A 478 10.43 -13.42 21.94
CA ARG A 478 11.08 -12.55 22.92
C ARG A 478 11.86 -11.42 22.26
N MET A 479 12.05 -10.36 23.03
CA MET A 479 12.92 -9.22 22.76
C MET A 479 14.00 -9.19 23.85
N THR A 480 15.24 -8.88 23.47
CA THR A 480 16.38 -8.79 24.39
C THR A 480 17.10 -7.48 24.16
N VAL A 481 17.48 -6.77 25.22
CA VAL A 481 18.22 -5.52 25.12
C VAL A 481 19.47 -5.59 25.99
N ILE A 482 20.59 -5.15 25.41
CA ILE A 482 21.84 -4.94 26.15
C ILE A 482 21.89 -3.46 26.51
N ALA A 483 21.76 -3.18 27.81
CA ALA A 483 21.89 -1.84 28.34
C ALA A 483 23.10 -1.76 29.28
N GLY A 484 23.54 -0.55 29.59
CA GLY A 484 24.51 -0.38 30.66
C GLY A 484 24.33 0.94 31.39
N TYR A 485 24.75 0.93 32.64
CA TYR A 485 24.76 2.10 33.51
C TYR A 485 26.17 2.31 34.06
N VAL A 486 26.49 3.56 34.38
CA VAL A 486 27.73 3.91 35.07
C VAL A 486 27.41 3.96 36.56
N ALA A 487 28.00 3.04 37.33
CA ALA A 487 27.77 3.01 38.77
C ALA A 487 28.32 4.29 39.43
N ALA A 488 27.50 4.92 40.27
CA ALA A 488 27.85 6.14 40.99
C ALA A 488 29.20 6.01 41.72
N GLY A 489 30.16 6.88 41.37
CA GLY A 489 31.51 6.90 41.95
C GLY A 489 32.56 6.07 41.20
N THR A 490 32.19 5.34 40.14
CA THR A 490 33.13 4.59 39.29
C THR A 490 32.98 5.00 37.83
N ASN A 491 34.07 4.93 37.05
CA ASN A 491 34.02 5.10 35.58
C ASN A 491 33.74 3.78 34.84
N GLU A 492 33.43 2.70 35.57
CA GLU A 492 33.15 1.40 34.98
C GLU A 492 31.69 1.30 34.52
N THR A 493 31.50 0.97 33.25
CA THR A 493 30.20 0.69 32.67
C THR A 493 29.80 -0.74 33.02
N LYS A 494 28.76 -0.90 33.85
CA LYS A 494 28.15 -2.20 34.11
C LYS A 494 27.13 -2.49 33.02
N HIS A 495 27.28 -3.62 32.36
CA HIS A 495 26.33 -4.11 31.36
C HIS A 495 25.25 -4.97 32.03
N ILE A 496 24.01 -4.76 31.61
CA ILE A 496 22.85 -5.57 31.98
C ILE A 496 22.18 -6.08 30.71
N VAL A 497 21.63 -7.29 30.80
CA VAL A 497 20.83 -7.88 29.73
C VAL A 497 19.40 -7.98 30.26
N THR A 498 18.47 -7.35 29.57
CA THR A 498 17.05 -7.37 29.90
C THR A 498 16.28 -8.09 28.80
N VAL A 499 15.27 -8.86 29.19
CA VAL A 499 14.48 -9.67 28.25
C VAL A 499 12.99 -9.49 28.56
N LYS A 500 12.17 -9.36 27.53
CA LYS A 500 10.70 -9.46 27.61
C LYS A 500 10.18 -10.40 26.54
N GLY A 501 9.09 -11.11 26.77
CA GLY A 501 8.60 -12.11 25.81
C GLY A 501 7.45 -12.93 26.36
N ALA A 502 7.07 -13.96 25.60
CA ALA A 502 6.04 -14.89 26.01
C ALA A 502 6.47 -15.68 27.26
N PRO A 503 5.59 -15.85 28.25
CA PRO A 503 5.93 -16.48 29.53
C PRO A 503 6.48 -17.90 29.34
N GLU A 504 5.94 -18.67 28.39
CA GLU A 504 6.40 -20.04 28.13
C GLU A 504 7.85 -20.13 27.65
N THR A 505 8.39 -19.06 27.06
CA THR A 505 9.80 -19.03 26.61
C THR A 505 10.71 -18.56 27.72
N LEU A 506 10.26 -17.59 28.52
CA LEU A 506 11.05 -17.02 29.62
C LEU A 506 11.12 -17.94 30.83
N GLU A 507 10.10 -18.76 31.08
CA GLU A 507 10.11 -19.76 32.17
C GLU A 507 11.22 -20.80 32.01
N SER A 508 11.61 -21.09 30.76
CA SER A 508 12.65 -22.09 30.46
C SER A 508 14.10 -21.57 30.58
N MET A 509 14.30 -20.26 30.77
CA MET A 509 15.61 -19.60 30.87
C MET A 509 16.02 -19.41 32.32
#